data_AF-A0A0C2BUY8-F1
#
_entry.id   AF-A0A0C2BUY8-F1
#
_cell.length_a   1.000
_cell.length_b   1.000
_cell.length_c   1.000
_cell.angle_alpha   90.00
_cell.angle_beta   90.00
_cell.angle_gamma   90.00
#
_symmetry.space_group_name_H-M   'P 1'
#
loop_
_entity.id
_entity.type
_entity.pdbx_description
1 polymer ?
#
loop_
_entity_poly.entity_id
_entity_poly.type
_entity_poly.pdbx_seq_one_letter_code
_entity_poly.pdbx_strand_id
1 'polypeptide(L)'
;MLHVSRNLRGFTLVEAVIVIAITGVIAAIVAVFIRAPVQSYFDSAARAALSDEADTTLRRMARDIRLALPNSIRIDTSGVYFELLLTASGGRYLAEEDDPTAGQILDFNNTGALSFDVVSTAPTITAGNSIVVYNLGPGLDPANAYCASATGCNNRAVVASIAASPDVPNATRVRLSANPFLNGLRSPSFRFQVVTMPVTYGCAGGTLTRYWNYTISASQPTPPSDGQHAVLATNVNCTFSYARANERSGLVGLGLTMTGKGDAGAVSLFQQVHVDNTP
;
A
#
# COMPACT_ATOMS: atom_id res chain seq x y z
N MET A 1 71.94 -54.18 17.36
CA MET A 1 70.88 -53.24 17.78
C MET A 1 71.17 -51.91 17.10
N LEU A 2 70.43 -51.58 16.04
CA LEU A 2 70.64 -50.39 15.23
C LEU A 2 70.18 -49.14 16.00
N HIS A 3 71.11 -48.24 16.32
CA HIS A 3 70.79 -46.85 16.68
C HIS A 3 71.23 -45.96 15.53
N VAL A 4 70.27 -45.61 14.67
CA VAL A 4 70.43 -44.60 13.63
C VAL A 4 70.36 -43.23 14.33
N SER A 5 71.50 -42.58 14.48
CA SER A 5 71.61 -41.22 15.01
C SER A 5 70.95 -40.23 14.04
N ARG A 6 69.82 -39.64 14.43
CA ARG A 6 69.21 -38.51 13.71
C ARG A 6 70.08 -37.28 13.90
N ASN A 7 70.81 -36.89 12.85
CA ASN A 7 71.43 -35.57 12.79
C ASN A 7 70.33 -34.49 12.78
N LEU A 8 70.21 -33.74 13.87
CA LEU A 8 69.44 -32.50 13.91
C LEU A 8 70.14 -31.48 13.00
N ARG A 9 69.60 -31.27 11.80
CA ARG A 9 70.05 -30.22 10.90
C ARG A 9 69.61 -28.87 11.47
N GLY A 10 70.56 -28.04 11.89
CA GLY A 10 70.31 -26.66 12.30
C GLY A 10 70.03 -25.77 11.08
N PHE A 11 69.11 -24.83 11.24
CA PHE A 11 68.69 -23.87 10.22
C PHE A 11 69.63 -22.66 10.18
N THR A 12 69.97 -22.16 9.00
CA THR A 12 70.90 -21.01 8.87
C THR A 12 70.16 -19.67 8.93
N LEU A 13 70.82 -18.61 9.41
CA LEU A 13 70.23 -17.27 9.49
C LEU A 13 69.78 -16.77 8.10
N VAL A 14 70.55 -17.08 7.05
CA VAL A 14 70.22 -16.72 5.66
C VAL A 14 68.94 -17.43 5.20
N GLU A 15 68.78 -18.70 5.56
CA GLU A 15 67.56 -19.47 5.27
C GLU A 15 66.34 -18.85 5.97
N ALA A 16 66.50 -18.33 7.20
CA ALA A 16 65.45 -17.63 7.94
C ALA A 16 64.98 -16.36 7.24
N VAL A 17 65.95 -15.52 6.84
CA VAL A 17 65.67 -14.24 6.20
C VAL A 17 64.95 -14.43 4.87
N ILE A 18 65.39 -15.40 4.06
CA ILE A 18 64.77 -15.72 2.77
C ILE A 18 63.33 -16.21 2.97
N VAL A 19 63.08 -17.08 3.94
CA VAL A 19 61.72 -17.59 4.23
C VAL A 19 60.78 -16.45 4.66
N ILE A 20 61.23 -15.57 5.55
CA ILE A 20 60.42 -14.43 6.01
C ILE A 20 60.14 -13.47 4.85
N ALA A 21 61.13 -13.19 4.00
CA ALA A 21 60.96 -12.32 2.84
C ALA A 21 59.96 -12.90 1.82
N ILE A 22 60.10 -14.19 1.46
CA ILE A 22 59.21 -14.86 0.51
C ILE A 22 57.79 -14.96 1.07
N THR A 23 57.63 -15.35 2.34
CA THR A 23 56.30 -15.42 2.97
C THR A 23 55.63 -14.05 3.04
N GLY A 24 56.37 -12.98 3.30
CA GLY A 24 55.85 -11.61 3.25
C GLY A 24 55.32 -11.22 1.86
N VAL A 25 56.07 -11.52 0.81
CA VAL A 25 55.64 -11.26 -0.58
C VAL A 25 54.41 -12.07 -0.96
N ILE A 26 54.38 -13.37 -0.64
CA ILE A 26 53.23 -14.24 -0.93
C ILE A 26 52.00 -13.77 -0.17
N ALA A 27 52.14 -13.45 1.12
CA ALA A 27 51.03 -12.96 1.94
C ALA A 27 50.43 -11.65 1.37
N ALA A 28 51.28 -10.71 0.91
CA ALA A 28 50.82 -9.47 0.29
C ALA A 28 50.04 -9.73 -1.02
N ILE A 29 50.53 -10.64 -1.87
CA ILE A 29 49.85 -11.04 -3.11
C ILE A 29 48.48 -11.66 -2.78
N VAL A 30 48.45 -12.62 -1.86
CA VAL A 30 47.22 -13.32 -1.44
C VAL A 30 46.21 -12.33 -0.85
N ALA A 31 46.65 -11.35 -0.06
CA ALA A 31 45.75 -10.34 0.53
C ALA A 31 45.00 -9.53 -0.55
N VAL A 32 45.67 -9.15 -1.64
CA VAL A 32 45.03 -8.43 -2.75
C VAL A 32 44.02 -9.34 -3.48
N PHE A 33 44.38 -10.59 -3.73
CA PHE A 33 43.51 -11.56 -4.42
C PHE A 33 42.29 -11.98 -3.59
N ILE A 34 42.35 -11.98 -2.26
CA ILE A 34 41.21 -12.31 -1.39
C ILE A 34 40.28 -11.09 -1.23
N ARG A 35 40.81 -9.87 -1.21
CA ARG A 35 40.01 -8.67 -0.96
C ARG A 35 38.90 -8.47 -2.00
N ALA A 36 39.21 -8.65 -3.29
CA ALA A 36 38.24 -8.39 -4.36
C ALA A 36 37.04 -9.38 -4.35
N PRO A 37 37.22 -10.71 -4.25
CA PRO A 37 36.10 -11.65 -4.11
C PRO A 37 35.25 -11.41 -2.85
N VAL A 38 35.88 -11.07 -1.73
CA VAL A 38 35.16 -10.78 -0.48
C VAL A 38 34.32 -9.51 -0.60
N GLN A 39 34.89 -8.43 -1.16
CA GLN A 39 34.16 -7.19 -1.41
C GLN A 39 32.99 -7.43 -2.38
N SER A 40 33.24 -8.14 -3.48
CA SER A 40 32.21 -8.48 -4.47
C SER A 40 31.06 -9.29 -3.86
N TYR A 41 31.35 -10.19 -2.93
CA TYR A 41 30.32 -10.92 -2.19
C TYR A 41 29.43 -9.98 -1.36
N PHE A 42 30.03 -9.06 -0.59
CA PHE A 42 29.28 -8.09 0.21
C PHE A 42 28.47 -7.11 -0.66
N ASP A 43 29.03 -6.64 -1.77
CA ASP A 43 28.33 -5.75 -2.70
C ASP A 43 27.12 -6.46 -3.34
N SER A 44 27.28 -7.74 -3.69
CA SER A 44 26.19 -8.57 -4.23
C SER A 44 25.09 -8.81 -3.20
N ALA A 45 25.47 -9.10 -1.95
CA ALA A 45 24.52 -9.27 -0.85
C ALA A 45 23.76 -7.97 -0.54
N ALA A 46 24.44 -6.82 -0.56
CA ALA A 46 23.82 -5.52 -0.35
C ALA A 46 22.82 -5.17 -1.46
N ARG A 47 23.17 -5.43 -2.73
CA ARG A 47 22.24 -5.24 -3.87
C ARG A 47 21.02 -6.15 -3.80
N ALA A 48 21.22 -7.41 -3.41
CA ALA A 48 20.10 -8.34 -3.22
C ALA A 48 19.14 -7.83 -2.13
N ALA A 49 19.67 -7.37 -0.99
CA ALA A 49 18.86 -6.82 0.10
C ALA A 49 18.04 -5.58 -0.34
N LEU A 50 18.64 -4.67 -1.12
CA LEU A 50 17.92 -3.50 -1.67
C LEU A 50 16.79 -3.92 -2.62
N SER A 51 17.05 -4.91 -3.47
CA SER A 51 16.05 -5.44 -4.40
C SER A 51 14.88 -6.09 -3.65
N ASP A 52 15.16 -6.86 -2.59
CA ASP A 52 14.14 -7.51 -1.77
C ASP A 52 13.30 -6.49 -0.98
N GLU A 53 13.93 -5.44 -0.44
CA GLU A 53 13.23 -4.34 0.24
C GLU A 53 12.31 -3.58 -0.74
N ALA A 54 12.81 -3.28 -1.94
CA ALA A 54 12.04 -2.61 -2.99
C ALA A 54 10.85 -3.47 -3.46
N ASP A 55 11.05 -4.77 -3.74
CA ASP A 55 9.97 -5.67 -4.16
C ASP A 55 8.91 -5.85 -3.05
N THR A 56 9.33 -6.03 -1.81
CA THR A 56 8.41 -6.15 -0.67
C THR A 56 7.56 -4.89 -0.50
N THR A 57 8.18 -3.72 -0.66
CA THR A 57 7.52 -2.42 -0.56
C THR A 57 6.53 -2.19 -1.70
N LEU A 58 6.94 -2.47 -2.94
CA LEU A 58 6.09 -2.41 -4.13
C LEU A 58 4.88 -3.36 -4.02
N ARG A 59 5.10 -4.60 -3.58
CA ARG A 59 4.01 -5.58 -3.35
C ARG A 59 3.05 -5.13 -2.27
N ARG A 60 3.55 -4.47 -1.21
CA ARG A 60 2.68 -3.90 -0.17
C ARG A 60 1.80 -2.80 -0.74
N MET A 61 2.38 -1.84 -1.48
CA MET A 61 1.62 -0.78 -2.16
C MET A 61 0.60 -1.36 -3.14
N ALA A 62 0.99 -2.36 -3.92
CA ALA A 62 0.09 -3.03 -4.87
C ALA A 62 -1.10 -3.71 -4.19
N ARG A 63 -0.92 -4.28 -2.99
CA ARG A 63 -2.04 -4.85 -2.20
C ARG A 63 -3.02 -3.77 -1.75
N ASP A 64 -2.52 -2.63 -1.24
CA ASP A 64 -3.38 -1.52 -0.82
C ASP A 64 -4.13 -0.92 -2.02
N ILE A 65 -3.47 -0.79 -3.18
CA ILE A 65 -4.10 -0.33 -4.43
C ILE A 65 -5.22 -1.25 -4.89
N ARG A 66 -5.06 -2.58 -4.79
CA ARG A 66 -6.10 -3.55 -5.16
C ARG A 66 -7.33 -3.50 -4.23
N LEU A 67 -7.19 -2.94 -3.03
CA LEU A 67 -8.27 -2.75 -2.07
C LEU A 67 -8.80 -1.31 -2.06
N ALA A 68 -8.31 -0.46 -2.97
CA ALA A 68 -8.78 0.89 -3.10
C ALA A 68 -10.25 0.92 -3.50
N LEU A 69 -11.00 1.86 -2.92
CA LEU A 69 -12.34 2.21 -3.39
C LEU A 69 -12.23 2.62 -4.87
N PRO A 70 -13.11 2.12 -5.74
CA PRO A 70 -13.18 2.53 -7.15
C PRO A 70 -13.10 4.05 -7.29
N ASN A 71 -12.24 4.55 -8.18
CA ASN A 71 -12.03 5.98 -8.44
C ASN A 71 -11.59 6.82 -7.22
N SER A 72 -11.01 6.21 -6.18
CA SER A 72 -10.48 6.94 -5.01
C SER A 72 -8.98 7.23 -5.06
N ILE A 73 -8.24 6.65 -6.01
CA ILE A 73 -6.80 6.89 -6.10
C ILE A 73 -6.56 8.30 -6.64
N ARG A 74 -5.78 9.08 -5.90
CA ARG A 74 -5.30 10.39 -6.31
C ARG A 74 -3.80 10.53 -6.05
N ILE A 75 -3.14 11.27 -6.92
CA ILE A 75 -1.70 11.56 -6.83
C ILE A 75 -1.54 13.07 -6.76
N ASP A 76 -0.64 13.52 -5.91
CA ASP A 76 -0.33 14.92 -5.78
C ASP A 76 0.40 15.46 -7.03
N THR A 77 0.50 16.78 -7.14
CA THR A 77 1.11 17.41 -8.31
C THR A 77 2.61 17.11 -8.47
N SER A 78 3.32 16.78 -7.37
CA SER A 78 4.75 16.44 -7.45
C SER A 78 5.00 14.96 -7.81
N GLY A 79 3.97 14.11 -7.78
CA GLY A 79 4.09 12.69 -8.12
C GLY A 79 4.85 11.87 -7.07
N VAL A 80 4.97 12.35 -5.83
CA VAL A 80 5.67 11.66 -4.74
C VAL A 80 4.74 11.31 -3.57
N TYR A 81 3.48 11.72 -3.64
CA TYR A 81 2.41 11.30 -2.75
C TYR A 81 1.25 10.72 -3.55
N PHE A 82 0.83 9.49 -3.22
CA PHE A 82 -0.47 8.98 -3.64
C PHE A 82 -1.32 8.63 -2.43
N GLU A 83 -2.63 8.81 -2.60
CA GLU A 83 -3.63 8.51 -1.59
C GLU A 83 -4.75 7.66 -2.19
N LEU A 84 -5.32 6.79 -1.37
CA LEU A 84 -6.47 5.97 -1.70
C LEU A 84 -7.37 5.78 -0.47
N LEU A 85 -8.65 5.51 -0.69
CA LEU A 85 -9.57 5.10 0.37
C LEU A 85 -9.62 3.57 0.40
N LEU A 86 -9.27 2.95 1.53
CA LEU A 86 -9.32 1.49 1.64
C LEU A 86 -10.75 0.99 1.84
N THR A 87 -11.10 -0.05 1.10
CA THR A 87 -12.32 -0.83 1.31
C THR A 87 -12.03 -2.05 2.19
N ALA A 88 -12.86 -2.30 3.19
CA ALA A 88 -12.80 -3.52 3.99
C ALA A 88 -13.68 -4.64 3.41
N SER A 89 -14.80 -4.26 2.79
CA SER A 89 -15.80 -5.16 2.25
C SER A 89 -16.78 -4.38 1.37
N GLY A 90 -17.81 -5.07 0.86
CA GLY A 90 -18.91 -4.46 0.12
C GLY A 90 -20.06 -5.46 0.00
N GLY A 91 -21.24 -4.97 -0.33
CA GLY A 91 -22.45 -5.78 -0.38
C GLY A 91 -23.47 -5.26 -1.36
N ARG A 92 -24.56 -5.99 -1.50
CA ARG A 92 -25.74 -5.54 -2.25
C ARG A 92 -26.75 -4.98 -1.24
N TYR A 93 -27.22 -3.75 -1.43
CA TYR A 93 -28.30 -3.19 -0.64
C TYR A 93 -29.65 -3.62 -1.24
N LEU A 94 -30.69 -3.71 -0.41
CA LEU A 94 -32.05 -3.90 -0.89
C LEU A 94 -32.45 -2.66 -1.69
N ALA A 95 -32.72 -2.85 -2.98
CA ALA A 95 -33.10 -1.79 -3.88
C ALA A 95 -34.64 -1.70 -3.98
N GLU A 96 -35.14 -0.55 -4.43
CA GLU A 96 -36.56 -0.35 -4.70
C GLU A 96 -37.08 -1.29 -5.79
N GLU A 97 -36.18 -1.70 -6.69
CA GLU A 97 -36.41 -2.62 -7.79
C GLU A 97 -36.49 -4.11 -7.38
N ASP A 98 -36.08 -4.47 -6.16
CA ASP A 98 -36.17 -5.86 -5.67
C ASP A 98 -37.61 -6.18 -5.24
N ASP A 99 -38.03 -5.60 -4.11
CA ASP A 99 -39.39 -5.54 -3.58
C ASP A 99 -39.33 -4.61 -2.34
N PRO A 100 -39.88 -3.39 -2.40
CA PRO A 100 -39.79 -2.43 -1.30
C PRO A 100 -40.60 -2.85 -0.06
N THR A 101 -41.49 -3.85 -0.19
CA THR A 101 -42.24 -4.40 0.94
C THR A 101 -41.46 -5.47 1.71
N ALA A 102 -40.38 -6.00 1.12
CA ALA A 102 -39.58 -7.05 1.73
C ALA A 102 -38.72 -6.54 2.90
N GLY A 103 -38.37 -5.25 2.94
CA GLY A 103 -37.50 -4.70 3.97
C GLY A 103 -37.20 -3.21 3.81
N GLN A 104 -36.10 -2.75 4.41
CA GLN A 104 -35.67 -1.36 4.30
C GLN A 104 -34.76 -1.16 3.09
N ILE A 105 -35.22 -0.40 2.10
CA ILE A 105 -34.42 -0.05 0.92
C ILE A 105 -33.37 1.02 1.26
N LEU A 106 -32.27 1.06 0.49
CA LEU A 106 -31.41 2.25 0.51
C LEU A 106 -32.06 3.38 -0.29
N ASP A 107 -32.50 4.42 0.41
CA ASP A 107 -33.26 5.53 -0.18
C ASP A 107 -32.32 6.66 -0.65
N PHE A 108 -32.49 7.11 -1.89
CA PHE A 108 -31.71 8.19 -2.54
C PHE A 108 -32.50 9.51 -2.66
N ASN A 109 -33.72 9.55 -2.14
CA ASN A 109 -34.66 10.65 -2.24
C ASN A 109 -35.02 11.23 -0.86
N ASN A 110 -34.67 10.53 0.23
CA ASN A 110 -35.01 10.93 1.60
C ASN A 110 -33.81 10.92 2.55
N THR A 111 -33.39 12.10 3.00
CA THR A 111 -32.29 12.25 3.98
C THR A 111 -32.62 11.73 5.37
N GLY A 112 -33.90 11.56 5.69
CA GLY A 112 -34.39 10.96 6.94
C GLY A 112 -34.42 9.43 6.94
N ALA A 113 -34.23 8.79 5.78
CA ALA A 113 -34.12 7.34 5.69
C ALA A 113 -32.71 6.91 6.11
N LEU A 114 -32.57 6.52 7.38
CA LEU A 114 -31.28 6.23 8.01
C LEU A 114 -30.95 4.74 8.09
N SER A 115 -31.71 3.87 7.44
CA SER A 115 -31.48 2.42 7.51
C SER A 115 -31.70 1.77 6.16
N PHE A 116 -30.95 0.71 5.88
CA PHE A 116 -31.20 -0.17 4.74
C PHE A 116 -30.79 -1.61 5.08
N ASP A 117 -31.36 -2.57 4.37
CA ASP A 117 -31.01 -3.98 4.49
C ASP A 117 -29.99 -4.41 3.45
N VAL A 118 -29.07 -5.28 3.86
CA VAL A 118 -28.07 -5.91 3.00
C VAL A 118 -28.60 -7.27 2.57
N VAL A 119 -28.75 -7.45 1.25
CA VAL A 119 -29.32 -8.67 0.62
C VAL A 119 -28.25 -9.61 0.05
N SER A 120 -26.98 -9.35 0.35
CA SER A 120 -25.88 -10.28 0.13
C SER A 120 -25.50 -10.98 1.44
N THR A 121 -24.62 -11.99 1.37
CA THR A 121 -23.90 -12.49 2.55
C THR A 121 -23.36 -11.30 3.34
N ALA A 122 -23.59 -11.29 4.66
CA ALA A 122 -23.25 -10.18 5.53
C ALA A 122 -21.75 -9.83 5.38
N PRO A 123 -21.42 -8.65 4.82
CA PRO A 123 -20.04 -8.25 4.68
C PRO A 123 -19.48 -7.78 6.03
N THR A 124 -18.16 -7.69 6.16
CA THR A 124 -17.53 -7.15 7.38
C THR A 124 -17.80 -5.64 7.46
N ILE A 125 -18.78 -5.25 8.28
CA ILE A 125 -19.13 -3.85 8.58
C ILE A 125 -19.02 -3.64 10.09
N THR A 126 -18.43 -2.52 10.50
CA THR A 126 -18.37 -2.09 11.90
C THR A 126 -18.91 -0.66 12.02
N ALA A 127 -19.48 -0.31 13.17
CA ALA A 127 -19.84 1.08 13.47
C ALA A 127 -18.59 1.98 13.36
N GLY A 128 -18.77 3.18 12.80
CA GLY A 128 -17.68 4.10 12.46
C GLY A 128 -17.10 3.91 11.05
N ASN A 129 -17.30 2.76 10.39
CA ASN A 129 -17.00 2.62 8.97
C ASN A 129 -17.91 3.52 8.14
N SER A 130 -17.52 3.78 6.90
CA SER A 130 -18.31 4.56 5.96
C SER A 130 -18.85 3.71 4.83
N ILE A 131 -20.12 3.89 4.48
CA ILE A 131 -20.73 3.35 3.27
C ILE A 131 -20.58 4.36 2.15
N VAL A 132 -20.14 3.88 0.99
CA VAL A 132 -20.07 4.64 -0.25
C VAL A 132 -20.82 3.86 -1.32
N VAL A 133 -21.55 4.56 -2.19
CA VAL A 133 -22.26 3.97 -3.32
C VAL A 133 -21.78 4.64 -4.60
N TYR A 134 -21.46 3.83 -5.61
CA TYR A 134 -21.19 4.30 -6.97
C TYR A 134 -20.18 5.47 -7.06
N ASN A 135 -19.01 5.33 -6.42
CA ASN A 135 -18.00 6.39 -6.40
C ASN A 135 -17.38 6.63 -7.79
N LEU A 136 -17.50 7.86 -8.27
CA LEU A 136 -16.89 8.31 -9.53
C LEU A 136 -15.62 9.12 -9.31
N GLY A 137 -15.39 9.59 -8.07
CA GLY A 137 -14.15 10.22 -7.63
C GLY A 137 -14.19 11.75 -7.61
N PRO A 138 -13.03 12.39 -7.38
CA PRO A 138 -12.94 13.86 -7.26
C PRO A 138 -13.45 14.59 -8.51
N GLY A 139 -14.27 15.63 -8.30
CA GLY A 139 -14.82 16.46 -9.38
C GLY A 139 -16.10 15.91 -10.05
N LEU A 140 -16.60 14.75 -9.60
CA LEU A 140 -17.84 14.14 -10.08
C LEU A 140 -18.87 14.07 -8.94
N ASP A 141 -19.36 15.22 -8.52
CA ASP A 141 -20.40 15.34 -7.50
C ASP A 141 -21.77 14.94 -8.11
N PRO A 142 -22.68 14.30 -7.34
CA PRO A 142 -22.59 13.97 -5.92
C PRO A 142 -21.85 12.66 -5.59
N ALA A 143 -21.17 12.04 -6.55
CA ALA A 143 -20.57 10.71 -6.43
C ALA A 143 -19.09 10.73 -5.98
N ASN A 144 -18.72 11.62 -5.05
CA ASN A 144 -17.35 11.86 -4.63
C ASN A 144 -17.13 11.54 -3.13
N ALA A 145 -16.46 10.43 -2.84
CA ALA A 145 -16.19 9.97 -1.48
C ALA A 145 -15.20 10.82 -0.67
N TYR A 146 -14.42 11.69 -1.34
CA TYR A 146 -13.56 12.66 -0.65
C TYR A 146 -14.29 13.95 -0.28
N CYS A 147 -15.50 14.19 -0.83
CA CYS A 147 -16.22 15.39 -0.49
C CYS A 147 -16.67 15.35 0.98
N ALA A 148 -16.46 16.46 1.69
CA ALA A 148 -16.81 16.60 3.11
C ALA A 148 -18.00 17.54 3.35
N SER A 149 -18.61 18.10 2.30
CA SER A 149 -19.76 19.01 2.45
C SER A 149 -21.03 18.24 2.76
N ALA A 150 -21.73 18.64 3.81
CA ALA A 150 -23.07 18.12 4.14
C ALA A 150 -24.10 18.38 3.03
N THR A 151 -23.83 19.34 2.13
CA THR A 151 -24.74 19.73 1.04
C THR A 151 -24.16 19.33 -0.31
N GLY A 152 -24.85 18.41 -1.00
CA GLY A 152 -24.81 18.26 -2.47
C GLY A 152 -23.67 17.46 -3.10
N CYS A 153 -22.60 17.11 -2.36
CA CYS A 153 -21.47 16.35 -2.93
C CYS A 153 -20.98 15.16 -2.10
N ASN A 154 -21.40 15.04 -0.83
CA ASN A 154 -20.91 13.97 0.03
C ASN A 154 -21.49 12.62 -0.40
N ASN A 155 -20.61 11.67 -0.71
CA ASN A 155 -20.98 10.30 -1.06
C ASN A 155 -20.60 9.29 0.04
N ARG A 156 -20.51 9.74 1.30
CA ARG A 156 -19.99 8.94 2.41
C ARG A 156 -20.93 8.98 3.62
N ALA A 157 -21.53 7.84 3.93
CA ALA A 157 -22.47 7.68 5.04
C ALA A 157 -21.83 6.89 6.19
N VAL A 158 -21.67 7.50 7.37
CA VAL A 158 -21.07 6.80 8.52
C VAL A 158 -22.06 5.80 9.12
N VAL A 159 -21.62 4.56 9.31
CA VAL A 159 -22.38 3.48 9.96
C VAL A 159 -22.50 3.78 11.45
N ALA A 160 -23.73 3.94 11.94
CA ALA A 160 -24.04 4.12 13.35
C ALA A 160 -24.13 2.78 14.10
N SER A 161 -24.81 1.79 13.51
CA SER A 161 -24.97 0.46 14.11
C SER A 161 -25.33 -0.59 13.07
N ILE A 162 -25.08 -1.86 13.41
CA ILE A 162 -25.44 -3.02 12.59
C ILE A 162 -26.27 -3.99 13.44
N ALA A 163 -27.33 -4.55 12.88
CA ALA A 163 -28.17 -5.55 13.53
C ALA A 163 -28.71 -6.57 12.52
N ALA A 164 -29.26 -7.69 12.98
CA ALA A 164 -30.08 -8.55 12.12
C ALA A 164 -31.31 -7.77 11.62
N SER A 165 -31.69 -7.96 10.36
CA SER A 165 -32.91 -7.35 9.84
C SER A 165 -34.14 -8.00 10.50
N PRO A 166 -35.07 -7.22 11.06
CA PRO A 166 -36.34 -7.73 11.56
C PRO A 166 -37.32 -8.08 10.42
N ASP A 167 -37.11 -7.53 9.22
CA ASP A 167 -38.07 -7.61 8.11
C ASP A 167 -37.63 -8.67 7.08
N VAL A 168 -36.31 -8.82 6.86
CA VAL A 168 -35.76 -9.77 5.88
C VAL A 168 -35.01 -10.91 6.59
N PRO A 169 -35.45 -12.17 6.45
CA PRO A 169 -34.76 -13.32 7.03
C PRO A 169 -33.29 -13.42 6.57
N ASN A 170 -32.38 -13.65 7.52
CA ASN A 170 -30.93 -13.78 7.29
C ASN A 170 -30.24 -12.55 6.67
N ALA A 171 -30.91 -11.40 6.61
CA ALA A 171 -30.30 -10.15 6.18
C ALA A 171 -29.73 -9.34 7.35
N THR A 172 -28.85 -8.41 7.02
CA THR A 172 -28.25 -7.47 7.97
C THR A 172 -28.82 -6.08 7.73
N ARG A 173 -29.31 -5.42 8.79
CA ARG A 173 -29.72 -4.02 8.76
C ARG A 173 -28.56 -3.12 9.15
N VAL A 174 -28.24 -2.17 8.28
CA VAL A 174 -27.26 -1.13 8.53
C VAL A 174 -28.00 0.16 8.85
N ARG A 175 -27.70 0.76 9.99
CA ARG A 175 -28.16 2.10 10.36
C ARG A 175 -27.05 3.11 10.11
N LEU A 176 -27.37 4.17 9.38
CA LEU A 176 -26.51 5.30 9.05
C LEU A 176 -26.69 6.42 10.07
N SER A 177 -25.63 7.18 10.33
CA SER A 177 -25.68 8.38 11.18
C SER A 177 -26.40 9.54 10.46
N ALA A 178 -26.22 9.61 9.14
CA ALA A 178 -26.89 10.51 8.22
C ALA A 178 -26.98 9.81 6.85
N ASN A 179 -28.00 10.13 6.05
CA ASN A 179 -28.11 9.67 4.67
C ASN A 179 -27.69 10.80 3.70
N PRO A 180 -26.47 10.73 3.12
CA PRO A 180 -25.96 11.74 2.21
C PRO A 180 -26.31 11.45 0.74
N PHE A 181 -26.98 10.34 0.44
CA PHE A 181 -27.20 9.88 -0.94
C PHE A 181 -28.36 10.60 -1.65
N LEU A 182 -28.82 11.74 -1.12
CA LEU A 182 -29.88 12.54 -1.74
C LEU A 182 -29.43 13.04 -3.13
N ASN A 183 -30.26 12.82 -4.15
CA ASN A 183 -29.92 13.08 -5.56
C ASN A 183 -28.65 12.33 -6.02
N GLY A 184 -28.20 11.35 -5.23
CA GLY A 184 -27.05 10.52 -5.51
C GLY A 184 -27.31 9.56 -6.67
N LEU A 185 -26.23 9.08 -7.25
CA LEU A 185 -26.31 8.06 -8.31
C LEU A 185 -26.42 6.67 -7.66
N ARG A 186 -27.46 5.94 -8.05
CA ARG A 186 -27.63 4.54 -7.65
C ARG A 186 -26.58 3.68 -8.34
N SER A 187 -26.05 2.67 -7.65
CA SER A 187 -25.18 1.69 -8.29
C SER A 187 -26.00 0.85 -9.28
N PRO A 188 -25.59 0.70 -10.56
CA PRO A 188 -26.31 -0.12 -11.54
C PRO A 188 -26.47 -1.59 -11.15
N SER A 189 -25.64 -2.07 -10.21
CA SER A 189 -25.70 -3.43 -9.66
C SER A 189 -26.21 -3.47 -8.22
N PHE A 190 -26.72 -2.33 -7.71
CA PHE A 190 -27.20 -2.14 -6.35
C PHE A 190 -26.17 -2.47 -5.27
N ARG A 191 -24.90 -2.15 -5.53
CA ARG A 191 -23.78 -2.42 -4.63
C ARG A 191 -23.33 -1.19 -3.87
N PHE A 192 -22.78 -1.43 -2.69
CA PHE A 192 -22.08 -0.45 -1.88
C PHE A 192 -20.72 -0.98 -1.46
N GLN A 193 -19.80 -0.08 -1.14
CA GLN A 193 -18.50 -0.37 -0.56
C GLN A 193 -18.42 0.13 0.88
N VAL A 194 -17.72 -0.63 1.71
CA VAL A 194 -17.43 -0.29 3.10
C VAL A 194 -16.03 0.28 3.14
N VAL A 195 -15.97 1.61 3.21
CA VAL A 195 -14.74 2.39 3.33
C VAL A 195 -14.34 2.47 4.79
N THR A 196 -13.06 2.23 5.03
CA THR A 196 -12.45 2.39 6.36
C THR A 196 -11.83 3.77 6.46
N MET A 197 -10.52 3.86 6.23
CA MET A 197 -9.74 5.07 6.39
C MET A 197 -8.85 5.28 5.16
N PRO A 198 -8.40 6.53 4.94
CA PRO A 198 -7.49 6.83 3.85
C PRO A 198 -6.09 6.30 4.18
N VAL A 199 -5.34 5.99 3.12
CA VAL A 199 -3.93 5.62 3.19
C VAL A 199 -3.16 6.48 2.21
N THR A 200 -2.11 7.14 2.70
CA THR A 200 -1.15 7.88 1.87
C THR A 200 0.19 7.17 1.89
N TYR A 201 0.80 7.07 0.73
CA TYR A 201 2.22 6.78 0.59
C TYR A 201 2.92 8.07 0.16
N GLY A 202 3.92 8.48 0.93
CA GLY A 202 4.68 9.70 0.68
C GLY A 202 6.17 9.42 0.60
N CYS A 203 6.80 9.91 -0.44
CA CYS A 203 8.24 9.76 -0.67
C CYS A 203 8.93 11.13 -0.61
N ALA A 204 9.44 11.47 0.56
CA ALA A 204 10.06 12.77 0.82
C ALA A 204 11.28 12.61 1.73
N GLY A 205 12.28 13.48 1.54
CA GLY A 205 13.50 13.47 2.37
C GLY A 205 14.29 12.16 2.28
N GLY A 206 14.21 11.44 1.15
CA GLY A 206 14.87 10.15 0.98
C GLY A 206 14.20 8.99 1.73
N THR A 207 12.96 9.16 2.19
CA THR A 207 12.21 8.13 2.91
C THR A 207 10.85 7.90 2.27
N LEU A 208 10.47 6.63 2.13
CA LEU A 208 9.11 6.24 1.75
C LEU A 208 8.35 5.89 3.02
N THR A 209 7.32 6.68 3.31
CA THR A 209 6.51 6.55 4.52
C THR A 209 5.06 6.27 4.15
N ARG A 210 4.45 5.29 4.83
CA ARG A 210 3.01 5.03 4.74
C ARG A 210 2.31 5.71 5.90
N TYR A 211 1.22 6.40 5.62
CA TYR A 211 0.35 7.11 6.58
C TYR A 211 -1.04 6.47 6.56
N TRP A 212 -1.67 6.35 7.72
CA TRP A 212 -3.03 5.80 7.88
C TRP A 212 -3.68 6.35 9.15
N ASN A 213 -4.95 6.02 9.40
CA ASN A 213 -5.70 6.49 10.57
C ASN A 213 -5.81 8.02 10.70
N TYR A 214 -5.88 8.72 9.56
CA TYR A 214 -6.14 10.16 9.51
C TYR A 214 -7.48 10.45 8.84
N THR A 215 -7.92 11.70 8.91
CA THR A 215 -9.26 12.08 8.44
C THR A 215 -9.35 12.18 6.92
N ILE A 216 -10.46 11.71 6.35
CA ILE A 216 -10.73 11.87 4.90
C ILE A 216 -11.08 13.32 4.63
N SER A 217 -10.33 13.96 3.73
CA SER A 217 -10.49 15.37 3.38
C SER A 217 -10.56 15.59 1.86
N ALA A 218 -11.27 16.66 1.46
CA ALA A 218 -11.43 17.01 0.05
C ALA A 218 -10.10 17.38 -0.62
N SER A 219 -9.25 18.15 0.08
CA SER A 219 -7.88 18.40 -0.33
C SER A 219 -6.98 17.23 0.06
N GLN A 220 -6.07 16.80 -0.81
CA GLN A 220 -5.11 15.74 -0.47
C GLN A 220 -4.06 16.28 0.50
N PRO A 221 -3.92 15.68 1.69
CA PRO A 221 -2.85 16.05 2.61
C PRO A 221 -1.50 15.48 2.17
N THR A 222 -0.45 16.31 2.12
CA THR A 222 0.90 15.94 1.64
C THR A 222 2.03 16.53 2.52
N PRO A 223 2.49 15.82 3.57
CA PRO A 223 1.93 14.61 4.17
C PRO A 223 0.70 14.88 5.06
N PRO A 224 -0.08 13.86 5.41
CA PRO A 224 -1.00 13.91 6.55
C PRO A 224 -0.29 14.33 7.83
N SER A 225 -0.88 15.27 8.56
CA SER A 225 -0.34 15.78 9.83
C SER A 225 -0.92 15.06 11.06
N ASP A 226 -2.10 14.45 10.90
CA ASP A 226 -2.78 13.59 11.85
C ASP A 226 -2.58 12.10 11.51
N GLY A 227 -2.95 11.22 12.44
CA GLY A 227 -2.93 9.77 12.26
C GLY A 227 -1.61 9.08 12.62
N GLN A 228 -1.41 7.90 12.04
CA GLN A 228 -0.27 7.01 12.27
C GLN A 228 0.58 6.90 11.01
N HIS A 229 1.87 6.66 11.17
CA HIS A 229 2.79 6.49 10.05
C HIS A 229 3.91 5.49 10.38
N ALA A 230 4.49 4.90 9.33
CA ALA A 230 5.67 4.06 9.41
C ALA A 230 6.53 4.21 8.16
N VAL A 231 7.84 4.29 8.38
CA VAL A 231 8.84 4.27 7.31
C VAL A 231 8.90 2.86 6.74
N LEU A 232 8.77 2.74 5.42
CA LEU A 232 8.86 1.48 4.69
C LEU A 232 10.22 1.27 4.06
N ALA A 233 10.86 2.36 3.61
CA ALA A 233 12.19 2.32 3.01
C ALA A 233 12.92 3.65 3.24
N THR A 234 14.26 3.59 3.27
CA THR A 234 15.16 4.75 3.38
C THR A 234 16.14 4.79 2.22
N ASN A 235 16.77 5.96 1.99
CA ASN A 235 17.62 6.23 0.83
C ASN A 235 16.91 5.94 -0.49
N VAL A 236 15.63 6.31 -0.56
CA VAL A 236 14.75 6.02 -1.70
C VAL A 236 14.28 7.31 -2.36
N ASN A 237 14.24 7.30 -3.68
CA ASN A 237 13.51 8.26 -4.50
C ASN A 237 12.35 7.54 -5.17
N CYS A 238 11.19 8.19 -5.28
CA CYS A 238 9.98 7.56 -5.80
C CYS A 238 9.31 8.42 -6.85
N THR A 239 8.65 7.76 -7.79
CA THR A 239 7.76 8.40 -8.76
C THR A 239 6.46 7.62 -8.84
N PHE A 240 5.36 8.31 -8.65
CA PHE A 240 4.01 7.75 -8.71
C PHE A 240 3.23 8.39 -9.84
N SER A 241 2.47 7.57 -10.56
CA SER A 241 1.61 8.02 -11.66
C SER A 241 0.30 7.24 -11.63
N TYR A 242 -0.79 7.91 -12.03
CA TYR A 242 -2.10 7.30 -12.12
C TYR A 242 -2.75 7.76 -13.42
N ALA A 243 -3.03 6.80 -14.29
CA ALA A 243 -3.71 7.02 -15.55
C ALA A 243 -5.05 6.29 -15.52
N ARG A 244 -6.15 7.01 -15.77
CA ARG A 244 -7.46 6.40 -15.97
C ARG A 244 -7.61 6.08 -17.46
N ALA A 245 -7.73 4.81 -17.81
CA ALA A 245 -8.02 4.41 -19.18
C ALA A 245 -9.50 4.68 -19.51
N ASN A 246 -10.38 4.44 -18.53
CA ASN A 246 -11.79 4.82 -18.54
C ASN A 246 -12.30 4.90 -17.09
N GLU A 247 -13.61 5.08 -16.91
CA GLU A 247 -14.22 5.18 -15.58
C GLU A 247 -14.15 3.89 -14.74
N ARG A 248 -13.91 2.74 -15.38
CA ARG A 248 -13.89 1.40 -14.77
C ARG A 248 -12.50 0.76 -14.71
N SER A 249 -11.49 1.35 -15.35
CA SER A 249 -10.13 0.83 -15.38
C SER A 249 -9.11 1.95 -15.27
N GLY A 250 -8.16 1.77 -14.35
CA GLY A 250 -6.99 2.63 -14.20
C GLY A 250 -5.70 1.84 -14.08
N LEU A 251 -4.59 2.54 -14.23
CA LEU A 251 -3.24 2.00 -14.08
C LEU A 251 -2.45 2.90 -13.13
N VAL A 252 -1.93 2.33 -12.06
CA VAL A 252 -0.99 3.00 -11.17
C VAL A 252 0.43 2.53 -11.51
N GLY A 253 1.32 3.48 -11.78
CA GLY A 253 2.76 3.25 -11.91
C GLY A 253 3.48 3.61 -10.62
N LEU A 254 4.29 2.68 -10.11
CA LEU A 254 5.10 2.81 -8.91
C LEU A 254 6.58 2.64 -9.28
N GLY A 255 7.34 3.72 -9.26
CA GLY A 255 8.80 3.70 -9.44
C GLY A 255 9.50 3.91 -8.10
N LEU A 256 10.44 3.03 -7.75
CA LEU A 256 11.32 3.17 -6.59
C LEU A 256 12.77 3.06 -7.05
N THR A 257 13.60 4.03 -6.65
CA THR A 257 15.05 3.96 -6.81
C THR A 257 15.69 4.03 -5.42
N MET A 258 16.29 2.92 -4.98
CA MET A 258 16.92 2.78 -3.67
C MET A 258 18.44 2.80 -3.82
N THR A 259 19.10 3.58 -2.97
CA THR A 259 20.57 3.71 -2.97
C THR A 259 21.15 2.99 -1.75
N GLY A 260 22.06 2.05 -1.99
CA GLY A 260 22.78 1.34 -0.95
C GLY A 260 23.82 2.19 -0.23
N LYS A 261 24.26 1.71 0.93
CA LYS A 261 25.41 2.29 1.63
C LYS A 261 26.71 1.85 0.94
N GLY A 262 27.70 2.74 0.87
CA GLY A 262 29.01 2.45 0.25
C GLY A 262 28.92 2.21 -1.26
N ASP A 263 29.66 1.22 -1.76
CA ASP A 263 29.78 0.94 -3.20
C ASP A 263 28.67 0.01 -3.76
N ALA A 264 27.66 -0.31 -2.93
CA ALA A 264 26.54 -1.16 -3.32
C ALA A 264 25.72 -0.59 -4.50
N GLY A 265 25.84 0.71 -4.80
CA GLY A 265 25.18 1.35 -5.94
C GLY A 265 23.68 1.56 -5.71
N ALA A 266 22.93 1.69 -6.80
CA ALA A 266 21.48 1.92 -6.77
C ALA A 266 20.71 0.80 -7.49
N VAL A 267 19.53 0.49 -6.97
CA VAL A 267 18.56 -0.43 -7.57
C VAL A 267 17.31 0.37 -7.92
N SER A 268 16.83 0.23 -9.15
CA SER A 268 15.57 0.84 -9.59
C SER A 268 14.58 -0.23 -10.00
N LEU A 269 13.40 -0.20 -9.41
CA LEU A 269 12.29 -1.09 -9.73
C LEU A 269 11.07 -0.26 -10.13
N PHE A 270 10.34 -0.76 -11.12
CA PHE A 270 9.09 -0.18 -11.56
C PHE A 270 8.01 -1.26 -11.59
N GLN A 271 6.87 -0.98 -10.97
CA GLN A 271 5.69 -1.85 -10.99
C GLN A 271 4.48 -1.09 -11.50
N GLN A 272 3.72 -1.74 -12.38
CA GLN A 272 2.38 -1.28 -12.76
C GLN A 272 1.31 -2.13 -12.07
N VAL A 273 0.28 -1.48 -11.56
CA VAL A 273 -0.84 -2.11 -10.88
C VAL A 273 -2.13 -1.70 -11.59
N HIS A 274 -2.83 -2.69 -12.15
CA HIS A 274 -4.16 -2.47 -12.70
C HIS A 274 -5.15 -2.20 -11.55
N VAL A 275 -5.99 -1.20 -11.73
CA VAL A 275 -7.02 -0.76 -10.78
C VAL A 275 -8.38 -1.07 -11.38
N ASP A 276 -9.18 -1.85 -10.65
CA ASP A 276 -10.60 -2.03 -10.97
C ASP A 276 -11.37 -0.87 -10.37
N ASN A 277 -11.90 -0.01 -11.24
CA ASN A 277 -12.72 1.13 -10.87
C ASN A 277 -14.22 0.86 -11.09
N THR A 278 -14.65 -0.41 -11.14
CA THR A 278 -16.07 -0.74 -11.26
C THR A 278 -16.79 -0.39 -9.94
N PRO A 279 -17.66 0.65 -9.92
CA PRO A 279 -18.27 1.14 -8.69
C PRO A 279 -19.51 0.35 -8.25
#